data_AF-A0A645CVY4-F1
#
_entry.id   AF-A0A645CVY4-F1
#
_cell.length_a   1.000
_cell.length_b   1.000
_cell.length_c   1.000
_cell.angle_alpha   90.00
_cell.angle_beta   90.00
_cell.angle_gamma   90.00
#
_symmetry.space_group_name_H-M   'P 1'
#
loop_
_entity.id
_entity.type
_entity.pdbx_description
1 polymer ?
#
loop_
_entity_poly.entity_id
_entity_poly.type
_entity_poly.pdbx_seq_one_letter_code
_entity_poly.pdbx_strand_id
1 'polypeptide(L)'
;MVSNGYTRQAVAISICLWGVYKLLQNKRKKFIFFILLAAMFHKTVIVFFLLFPVVFLYYIKNNLKYLMAIYSFFSFILIVFLLNFLGMQESNIYLQGNEEMSSKGFFVRWTYHVIPLIIFYKYNNFFKTYYYYPILQYLSFLILLLFPLGFVFSTLADRFNLYLIFFDVFVLCSSFFYISEYEKRLLVAVLIVFYSLQMFIWFFYGEWAMKAWVPYKNYITNYLFNSVF
;
A
#
# COMPACT_ATOMS: atom_id res chain seq x y z
N MET A 1 9.28 -21.09 2.87
CA MET A 1 8.98 -20.45 1.57
C MET A 1 9.49 -19.01 1.59
N VAL A 2 10.72 -18.76 1.16
CA VAL A 2 11.17 -17.42 0.69
C VAL A 2 10.91 -17.34 -0.82
N SER A 3 9.76 -17.86 -1.25
CA SER A 3 9.45 -18.19 -2.64
C SER A 3 8.17 -17.46 -3.04
N ASN A 4 8.14 -16.98 -4.29
CA ASN A 4 7.06 -16.22 -4.96
C ASN A 4 7.14 -14.70 -4.93
N GLY A 5 8.23 -14.06 -5.37
CA GLY A 5 8.22 -12.65 -5.82
C GLY A 5 7.96 -11.56 -4.76
N TYR A 6 7.37 -11.89 -3.61
CA TYR A 6 7.01 -10.98 -2.53
C TYR A 6 8.22 -10.32 -1.89
N THR A 7 9.39 -10.97 -1.89
CA THR A 7 10.64 -10.35 -1.43
C THR A 7 11.07 -9.21 -2.34
N ARG A 8 11.04 -9.41 -3.66
CA ARG A 8 11.31 -8.34 -4.66
C ARG A 8 10.28 -7.22 -4.55
N GLN A 9 9.00 -7.59 -4.39
CA GLN A 9 7.92 -6.62 -4.20
C GLN A 9 8.09 -5.81 -2.91
N ALA A 10 8.45 -6.46 -1.79
CA ALA A 10 8.68 -5.79 -0.51
C ALA A 10 9.84 -4.80 -0.59
N VAL A 11 10.97 -5.19 -1.18
CA VAL A 11 12.11 -4.28 -1.42
C VAL A 11 11.67 -3.10 -2.29
N ALA A 12 10.93 -3.36 -3.37
CA ALA A 12 10.42 -2.32 -4.26
C ALA A 12 9.47 -1.36 -3.52
N ILE A 13 8.57 -1.88 -2.67
CA ILE A 13 7.69 -1.06 -1.81
C ILE A 13 8.53 -0.19 -0.88
N SER A 14 9.49 -0.74 -0.14
CA SER A 14 10.34 0.05 0.78
C SER A 14 11.08 1.19 0.07
N ILE A 15 11.66 0.93 -1.10
CA ILE A 15 12.33 1.98 -1.89
C ILE A 15 11.32 3.00 -2.43
N CYS A 16 10.13 2.54 -2.86
CA CYS A 16 9.03 3.39 -3.30
C CYS A 16 8.58 4.34 -2.17
N LEU A 17 8.38 3.85 -0.94
CA LEU A 17 8.04 4.66 0.23
C LEU A 17 9.06 5.78 0.43
N TRP A 18 10.36 5.46 0.28
CA TRP A 18 11.42 6.47 0.38
C TRP A 18 11.34 7.50 -0.76
N GLY A 19 11.05 7.04 -1.98
CA GLY A 19 10.76 7.91 -3.12
C GLY A 19 9.64 8.89 -2.80
N VAL A 20 8.46 8.40 -2.42
CA VAL A 20 7.29 9.22 -2.08
C VAL A 20 7.62 10.19 -0.94
N TYR A 21 8.38 9.77 0.08
CA TYR A 21 8.87 10.67 1.12
C TYR A 21 9.75 11.80 0.56
N LYS A 22 10.60 11.56 -0.45
CA LYS A 22 11.34 12.64 -1.13
C LYS A 22 10.43 13.57 -1.92
N LEU A 23 9.33 13.07 -2.49
CA LEU A 23 8.29 13.90 -3.09
C LEU A 23 7.64 14.80 -2.03
N LEU A 24 7.36 14.25 -0.84
CA LEU A 24 6.95 14.99 0.37
C LEU A 24 8.07 15.83 1.00
N GLN A 25 9.25 15.94 0.38
CA GLN A 25 10.28 16.95 0.68
C GLN A 25 10.49 17.94 -0.49
N ASN A 26 9.64 17.89 -1.53
CA ASN A 26 9.76 18.64 -2.78
C ASN A 26 11.08 18.35 -3.52
N LYS A 27 11.74 17.21 -3.19
CA LYS A 27 13.00 16.76 -3.80
C LYS A 27 12.71 15.87 -5.01
N ARG A 28 12.15 16.49 -6.06
CA ARG A 28 11.64 15.85 -7.28
C ARG A 28 12.65 14.93 -7.99
N LYS A 29 13.90 15.37 -8.15
CA LYS A 29 14.96 14.56 -8.78
C LYS A 29 15.23 13.28 -7.99
N LYS A 30 15.23 13.36 -6.66
CA LYS A 30 15.43 12.20 -5.78
C LYS A 30 14.23 11.26 -5.84
N PHE A 31 13.00 11.79 -5.90
CA PHE A 31 11.80 10.97 -6.12
C PHE A 31 11.93 10.14 -7.41
N ILE A 32 12.25 10.77 -8.55
CA ILE A 32 12.42 10.06 -9.83
C ILE A 32 13.47 8.97 -9.71
N PHE A 33 14.64 9.28 -9.14
CA PHE A 33 15.72 8.31 -8.93
C PHE A 33 15.25 7.09 -8.12
N PHE A 34 14.58 7.30 -6.99
CA PHE A 34 14.10 6.20 -6.14
C PHE A 34 12.99 5.38 -6.79
N ILE A 35 12.08 5.99 -7.56
CA ILE A 35 11.05 5.24 -8.30
C ILE A 35 11.68 4.39 -9.41
N LEU A 36 12.66 4.91 -10.15
CA LEU A 36 13.40 4.12 -11.14
C LEU A 36 14.15 2.97 -10.47
N LEU A 37 14.83 3.23 -9.36
CA LEU A 37 15.53 2.20 -8.58
C LEU A 37 14.56 1.11 -8.09
N ALA A 38 13.39 1.50 -7.56
CA ALA A 38 12.37 0.56 -7.13
C ALA A 38 11.79 -0.26 -8.30
N ALA A 39 11.63 0.35 -9.48
CA ALA A 39 11.14 -0.31 -10.68
C ALA A 39 12.09 -1.41 -11.19
N MET A 40 13.39 -1.34 -10.86
CA MET A 40 14.35 -2.42 -11.15
C MET A 40 14.04 -3.70 -10.36
N PHE A 41 13.41 -3.58 -9.18
CA PHE A 41 12.98 -4.72 -8.38
C PHE A 41 11.57 -5.20 -8.76
N HIS A 42 10.65 -4.27 -9.06
CA HIS A 42 9.28 -4.59 -9.42
C HIS A 42 8.67 -3.56 -10.38
N LYS A 43 8.32 -3.98 -11.59
CA LYS A 43 7.90 -3.09 -12.69
C LYS A 43 6.67 -2.24 -12.37
N THR A 44 5.74 -2.77 -11.58
CA THR A 44 4.49 -2.06 -11.20
C THR A 44 4.74 -0.77 -10.41
N VAL A 45 5.93 -0.57 -9.82
CA VAL A 45 6.25 0.67 -9.10
C VAL A 45 6.26 1.90 -10.01
N ILE A 46 6.46 1.72 -11.32
CA ILE A 46 6.39 2.82 -12.31
C ILE A 46 5.08 3.62 -12.22
N VAL A 47 3.99 2.97 -11.80
CA VAL A 47 2.69 3.60 -11.61
C VAL A 47 2.75 4.81 -10.67
N PHE A 48 3.68 4.82 -9.70
CA PHE A 48 3.86 5.94 -8.77
C PHE A 48 4.36 7.23 -9.42
N PHE A 49 4.86 7.21 -10.67
CA PHE A 49 5.12 8.43 -11.42
C PHE A 49 3.87 9.30 -11.60
N LEU A 50 2.67 8.71 -11.52
CA LEU A 50 1.40 9.44 -11.55
C LEU A 50 1.17 10.31 -10.30
N LEU A 51 1.97 10.17 -9.24
CA LEU A 51 1.99 11.16 -8.15
C LEU A 51 2.66 12.48 -8.53
N PHE A 52 3.46 12.49 -9.60
CA PHE A 52 4.21 13.68 -9.99
C PHE A 52 3.29 14.84 -10.40
N PRO A 53 2.32 14.67 -11.32
CA PRO A 53 1.45 15.77 -11.76
C PRO A 53 0.55 16.31 -10.65
N VAL A 54 0.17 15.48 -9.67
CA VAL A 54 -0.62 15.88 -8.48
C VAL A 54 0.01 17.05 -7.76
N VAL A 55 1.34 17.02 -7.60
CA VAL A 55 2.07 18.11 -6.94
C VAL A 55 1.99 19.39 -7.74
N PHE A 56 2.12 19.34 -9.07
CA PHE A 56 2.09 20.55 -9.90
C PHE A 56 0.69 21.15 -10.01
N LEU A 57 -0.31 20.31 -10.26
CA LEU A 57 -1.68 20.74 -10.50
C LEU A 57 -2.30 21.46 -9.30
N TYR A 58 -1.91 21.09 -8.08
CA TYR A 58 -2.45 21.72 -6.88
C TYR A 58 -1.94 23.16 -6.63
N TYR A 59 -0.71 23.49 -7.04
CA TYR A 59 -0.13 24.82 -6.81
C TYR A 59 -0.49 25.86 -7.88
N ILE A 60 -1.19 25.45 -8.93
CA ILE A 60 -1.66 26.38 -9.94
C ILE A 60 -2.87 27.13 -9.35
N LYS A 61 -2.69 28.45 -9.14
CA LYS A 61 -3.55 29.35 -8.36
C LYS A 61 -5.01 29.51 -8.84
N ASN A 62 -5.40 28.95 -9.99
CA ASN A 62 -6.76 29.08 -10.53
C ASN A 62 -7.56 27.79 -10.35
N ASN A 63 -8.90 27.91 -10.40
CA ASN A 63 -9.98 26.91 -10.19
C ASN A 63 -9.84 25.53 -10.88
N LEU A 64 -8.69 24.86 -10.77
CA LEU A 64 -8.36 23.57 -11.37
C LEU A 64 -8.84 22.39 -10.52
N LYS A 65 -9.73 22.62 -9.56
CA LYS A 65 -10.36 21.54 -8.77
C LYS A 65 -10.98 20.49 -9.70
N TYR A 66 -11.60 20.94 -10.78
CA TYR A 66 -12.15 20.06 -11.83
C TYR A 66 -11.06 19.31 -12.59
N LEU A 67 -9.98 19.97 -13.02
CA LEU A 67 -8.85 19.29 -13.67
C LEU A 67 -8.18 18.27 -12.75
N MET A 68 -8.06 18.56 -11.46
CA MET A 68 -7.51 17.63 -10.47
C MET A 68 -8.42 16.42 -10.27
N ALA A 69 -9.74 16.61 -10.23
CA ALA A 69 -10.70 15.51 -10.17
C ALA A 69 -10.66 14.64 -11.44
N ILE A 70 -10.64 15.28 -12.61
CA ILE A 70 -10.48 14.63 -13.92
C ILE A 70 -9.17 13.84 -13.94
N TYR A 71 -8.05 14.47 -13.59
CA TYR A 71 -6.75 13.80 -13.51
C TYR A 71 -6.79 12.61 -12.56
N SER A 72 -7.42 12.76 -11.39
CA SER A 72 -7.48 11.69 -10.40
C SER A 72 -8.26 10.49 -10.90
N PHE A 73 -9.37 10.72 -11.60
CA PHE A 73 -10.17 9.66 -12.21
C PHE A 73 -9.45 8.97 -13.38
N PHE A 74 -8.90 9.74 -14.33
CA PHE A 74 -8.19 9.17 -15.48
C PHE A 74 -6.89 8.47 -15.07
N SER A 75 -6.15 9.02 -14.10
CA SER A 75 -4.97 8.36 -13.55
C SER A 75 -5.33 7.05 -12.87
N PHE A 76 -6.45 6.96 -12.15
CA PHE A 76 -6.94 5.69 -11.59
C PHE A 76 -7.21 4.64 -12.69
N ILE A 77 -7.90 5.01 -13.77
CA ILE A 77 -8.13 4.11 -14.89
C ILE A 77 -6.80 3.64 -15.50
N LEU A 78 -5.86 4.57 -15.71
CA LEU A 78 -4.53 4.26 -16.23
C LEU A 78 -3.74 3.34 -15.29
N ILE A 79 -3.82 3.56 -13.98
CA ILE A 79 -3.23 2.70 -12.95
C ILE A 79 -3.76 1.27 -13.11
N VAL A 80 -5.08 1.10 -13.15
CA VAL A 80 -5.71 -0.22 -13.27
C VAL A 80 -5.28 -0.91 -14.57
N PHE A 81 -5.28 -0.18 -15.69
CA PHE A 81 -4.84 -0.69 -16.97
C PHE A 81 -3.37 -1.13 -16.96
N LEU A 82 -2.46 -0.27 -16.46
CA LEU A 82 -1.03 -0.57 -16.38
C LEU A 82 -0.74 -1.75 -15.47
N LEU A 83 -1.41 -1.85 -14.31
CA LEU A 83 -1.24 -2.97 -13.40
C LEU A 83 -1.74 -4.28 -14.00
N ASN A 84 -2.85 -4.24 -14.73
CA ASN A 84 -3.34 -5.43 -15.44
C ASN A 84 -2.35 -5.85 -16.54
N PHE A 85 -1.94 -4.91 -17.38
CA PHE A 85 -0.98 -5.18 -18.46
C PHE A 85 0.36 -5.73 -17.94
N LEU A 86 0.94 -5.10 -16.91
CA LEU A 86 2.17 -5.56 -16.28
C LEU A 86 1.98 -6.88 -15.53
N GLY A 87 0.80 -7.08 -14.93
CA GLY A 87 0.44 -8.31 -14.23
C GLY A 87 0.30 -9.53 -15.16
N MET A 88 -0.26 -9.34 -16.35
CA MET A 88 -0.38 -10.39 -17.38
C MET A 88 0.99 -10.86 -17.89
N GLN A 89 1.96 -9.95 -17.99
CA GLN A 89 3.33 -10.32 -18.37
C GLN A 89 4.02 -11.18 -17.31
N GLU A 90 3.69 -10.98 -16.03
CA GLU A 90 4.23 -11.80 -14.93
C GLU A 90 3.55 -13.17 -14.84
N SER A 91 2.23 -13.25 -15.11
CA SER A 91 1.48 -14.52 -15.07
C SER A 91 1.82 -15.47 -16.21
N ASN A 92 2.17 -14.95 -17.39
CA ASN A 92 2.56 -15.78 -18.55
C ASN A 92 3.83 -16.63 -18.30
N ILE A 93 4.62 -16.32 -17.26
CA ILE A 93 5.83 -17.08 -16.92
C ILE A 93 5.53 -18.19 -15.90
N TYR A 94 4.40 -18.14 -15.19
CA TYR A 94 4.16 -19.02 -14.03
C TYR A 94 2.80 -19.73 -14.00
N LEU A 95 1.83 -19.45 -14.88
CA LEU A 95 0.50 -20.06 -14.80
C LEU A 95 -0.04 -20.49 -16.17
N GLN A 96 0.21 -21.76 -16.49
CA GLN A 96 -0.52 -22.58 -17.48
C GLN A 96 -1.84 -23.14 -16.91
N GLY A 97 -2.40 -22.53 -15.86
CA GLY A 97 -3.56 -23.06 -15.12
C GLY A 97 -4.71 -22.06 -15.03
N ASN A 98 -5.87 -22.44 -15.56
CA ASN A 98 -7.15 -21.74 -15.51
C ASN A 98 -7.78 -21.75 -14.09
N GLU A 99 -7.06 -21.32 -13.06
CA GLU A 99 -7.66 -21.08 -11.75
C GLU A 99 -8.08 -19.62 -11.65
N GLU A 100 -9.36 -19.40 -11.34
CA GLU A 100 -9.95 -18.08 -11.12
C GLU A 100 -9.09 -17.27 -10.14
N MET A 101 -8.30 -16.34 -10.69
CA MET A 101 -7.36 -15.49 -9.97
C MET A 101 -8.10 -14.45 -9.12
N SER A 102 -8.81 -14.88 -8.08
CA SER A 102 -9.44 -14.02 -7.09
C SER A 102 -8.62 -13.97 -5.80
N SER A 103 -8.31 -12.77 -5.31
CA SER A 103 -7.59 -12.60 -4.04
C SER A 103 -8.60 -12.61 -2.91
N LYS A 104 -8.79 -13.77 -2.28
CA LYS A 104 -9.68 -13.93 -1.11
C LYS A 104 -9.33 -12.99 0.05
N GLY A 105 -8.08 -12.53 0.14
CA GLY A 105 -7.58 -11.66 1.21
C GLY A 105 -7.68 -10.16 0.96
N PHE A 106 -8.18 -9.71 -0.21
CA PHE A 106 -8.20 -8.29 -0.56
C PHE A 106 -8.94 -7.43 0.47
N PHE A 107 -10.22 -7.75 0.74
CA PHE A 107 -11.07 -6.90 1.61
C PHE A 107 -10.51 -6.80 3.02
N VAL A 108 -9.96 -7.90 3.52
CA VAL A 108 -9.29 -7.95 4.82
C VAL A 108 -8.09 -7.00 4.84
N ARG A 109 -7.21 -7.03 3.81
CA ARG A 109 -6.07 -6.10 3.72
C ARG A 109 -6.48 -4.65 3.44
N TRP A 110 -7.55 -4.42 2.69
CA TRP A 110 -8.07 -3.09 2.46
C TRP A 110 -8.51 -2.42 3.77
N THR A 111 -9.01 -3.21 4.75
CA THR A 111 -9.40 -2.68 6.05
C THR A 111 -8.25 -2.00 6.81
N TYR A 112 -6.99 -2.28 6.46
CA TYR A 112 -5.82 -1.64 7.09
C TYR A 112 -5.81 -0.13 6.87
N HIS A 113 -6.40 0.31 5.76
CA HIS A 113 -6.50 1.72 5.43
C HIS A 113 -7.64 2.44 6.17
N VAL A 114 -8.58 1.73 6.78
CA VAL A 114 -9.79 2.33 7.38
C VAL A 114 -9.43 3.26 8.54
N ILE A 115 -8.59 2.83 9.47
CA ILE A 115 -8.18 3.66 10.61
C ILE A 115 -7.41 4.91 10.13
N PRO A 116 -6.38 4.81 9.27
CA PRO A 116 -5.73 5.98 8.68
C PRO A 116 -6.67 6.91 7.92
N LEU A 117 -7.61 6.38 7.13
CA LEU A 117 -8.59 7.21 6.42
C LEU A 117 -9.45 8.02 7.38
N ILE A 118 -9.97 7.40 8.45
CA ILE A 118 -10.76 8.08 9.48
C ILE A 118 -9.94 9.21 10.11
N ILE A 119 -8.68 8.96 10.47
CA ILE A 119 -7.79 9.95 11.07
C ILE A 119 -7.49 11.10 10.10
N PHE A 120 -7.19 10.78 8.84
CA PHE A 120 -6.94 11.77 7.81
C PHE A 120 -8.12 12.73 7.63
N TYR A 121 -9.34 12.19 7.52
CA TYR A 121 -10.54 13.02 7.37
C TYR A 121 -10.92 13.76 8.67
N LYS A 122 -10.77 13.13 9.85
CA LYS A 122 -11.03 13.77 11.15
C LYS A 122 -10.11 14.98 11.38
N TYR A 123 -8.81 14.84 11.10
CA TYR A 123 -7.81 15.90 11.29
C TYR A 123 -7.43 16.59 9.98
N ASN A 124 -8.32 16.61 8.99
CA ASN A 124 -8.06 17.15 7.65
C ASN A 124 -7.56 18.60 7.68
N ASN A 125 -8.07 19.43 8.59
CA ASN A 125 -7.67 20.83 8.74
C ASN A 125 -6.18 20.99 9.08
N PHE A 126 -5.61 20.06 9.84
CA PHE A 126 -4.17 20.03 10.10
C PHE A 126 -3.40 19.74 8.81
N PHE A 127 -3.77 18.66 8.09
CA PHE A 127 -3.08 18.25 6.88
C PHE A 127 -3.10 19.32 5.79
N LYS A 128 -4.22 20.06 5.62
CA LYS A 128 -4.37 21.15 4.65
C LYS A 128 -3.32 22.25 4.74
N THR A 129 -2.72 22.44 5.91
CA THR A 129 -1.68 23.46 6.12
C THR A 129 -0.36 23.09 5.45
N TYR A 130 -0.16 21.81 5.14
CA TYR A 130 1.08 21.31 4.57
C TYR A 130 0.99 21.16 3.06
N TYR A 131 2.14 21.39 2.43
CA TYR A 131 2.27 21.36 0.98
C TYR A 131 2.06 19.93 0.37
N TYR A 132 2.18 18.88 1.18
CA TYR A 132 1.97 17.49 0.75
C TYR A 132 0.50 17.05 0.84
N TYR A 133 -0.39 17.90 1.37
CA TYR A 133 -1.83 17.64 1.45
C TYR A 133 -2.46 17.05 0.16
N PRO A 134 -2.13 17.55 -1.05
CA PRO A 134 -2.78 17.07 -2.28
C PRO A 134 -2.41 15.63 -2.60
N ILE A 135 -1.18 15.23 -2.25
CA ILE A 135 -0.71 13.86 -2.42
C ILE A 135 -1.50 12.94 -1.49
N LEU A 136 -1.69 13.34 -0.23
CA LEU A 136 -2.48 12.55 0.72
C LEU A 136 -3.94 12.45 0.31
N GLN A 137 -4.54 13.55 -0.17
CA GLN A 137 -5.91 13.55 -0.66
C GLN A 137 -6.06 12.67 -1.91
N TYR A 138 -5.07 12.65 -2.80
CA TYR A 138 -5.06 11.77 -3.96
C TYR A 138 -4.91 10.30 -3.55
N LEU A 139 -4.02 9.98 -2.62
CA LEU A 139 -3.86 8.63 -2.10
C LEU A 139 -5.12 8.15 -1.37
N SER A 140 -5.77 9.00 -0.55
CA SER A 140 -7.02 8.65 0.12
C SER A 140 -8.13 8.36 -0.89
N PHE A 141 -8.20 9.14 -1.97
CA PHE A 141 -9.14 8.89 -3.08
C PHE A 141 -8.87 7.55 -3.77
N LEU A 142 -7.61 7.21 -4.06
CA LEU A 142 -7.25 5.91 -4.65
C LEU A 142 -7.64 4.74 -3.74
N ILE A 143 -7.41 4.85 -2.44
CA ILE A 143 -7.80 3.81 -1.46
C ILE A 143 -9.33 3.61 -1.48
N LEU A 144 -10.11 4.69 -1.51
CA LEU A 144 -11.57 4.61 -1.54
C LEU A 144 -12.07 3.96 -2.84
N LEU A 145 -11.45 4.25 -3.99
CA LEU A 145 -11.79 3.63 -5.27
C LEU A 145 -11.41 2.15 -5.36
N LEU A 146 -10.41 1.70 -4.59
CA LEU A 146 -10.03 0.30 -4.57
C LEU A 146 -11.12 -0.60 -3.98
N PHE A 147 -11.94 -0.09 -3.05
CA PHE A 147 -12.99 -0.89 -2.43
C PHE A 147 -14.02 -1.45 -3.44
N PRO A 148 -14.70 -0.62 -4.27
CA PRO A 148 -15.58 -1.13 -5.31
C PRO A 148 -14.84 -1.92 -6.39
N LEU A 149 -13.59 -1.55 -6.71
CA LEU A 149 -12.77 -2.28 -7.67
C LEU A 149 -12.51 -3.73 -7.22
N GLY A 150 -12.33 -3.95 -5.92
CA GLY A 150 -12.06 -5.25 -5.33
C GLY A 150 -13.13 -6.30 -5.57
N PHE A 151 -14.39 -5.91 -5.78
CA PHE A 151 -15.46 -6.84 -6.11
C PHE A 151 -15.33 -7.42 -7.53
N VAL A 152 -14.71 -6.67 -8.46
CA VAL A 152 -14.56 -7.07 -9.86
C VAL A 152 -13.15 -7.60 -10.15
N PHE A 153 -12.12 -6.94 -9.62
CA PHE A 153 -10.71 -7.21 -9.89
C PHE A 153 -9.89 -7.37 -8.59
N SER A 154 -10.32 -8.28 -7.72
CA SER A 154 -9.73 -8.47 -6.37
C SER A 154 -8.21 -8.66 -6.37
N THR A 155 -7.63 -9.42 -7.30
CA THR A 155 -6.17 -9.61 -7.40
C THR A 155 -5.40 -8.35 -7.78
N LEU A 156 -5.91 -7.58 -8.75
CA LEU A 156 -5.29 -6.32 -9.15
C LEU A 156 -5.41 -5.27 -8.04
N ALA A 157 -6.61 -5.17 -7.45
CA ALA A 157 -6.88 -4.29 -6.34
C ALA A 157 -5.93 -4.58 -5.16
N ASP A 158 -5.72 -5.85 -4.84
CA ASP A 158 -4.84 -6.32 -3.78
C ASP A 158 -3.35 -5.98 -4.02
N ARG A 159 -2.86 -6.17 -5.24
CA ARG A 159 -1.49 -5.78 -5.61
C ARG A 159 -1.29 -4.27 -5.48
N PHE A 160 -2.26 -3.47 -5.89
CA PHE A 160 -2.17 -2.02 -5.78
C PHE A 160 -2.26 -1.55 -4.32
N ASN A 161 -3.16 -2.16 -3.55
CA ASN A 161 -3.43 -1.86 -2.14
C ASN A 161 -2.14 -1.87 -1.30
N LEU A 162 -1.26 -2.85 -1.54
CA LEU A 162 0.02 -2.96 -0.82
C LEU A 162 0.91 -1.73 -0.95
N TYR A 163 0.89 -1.03 -2.08
CA TYR A 163 1.70 0.17 -2.27
C TYR A 163 1.10 1.40 -1.56
N LEU A 164 -0.20 1.40 -1.29
CA LEU A 164 -0.90 2.50 -0.62
C LEU A 164 -0.64 2.54 0.89
N ILE A 165 0.08 1.55 1.45
CA ILE A 165 0.54 1.54 2.85
C ILE A 165 1.35 2.80 3.24
N PHE A 166 1.93 3.50 2.26
CA PHE A 166 2.56 4.81 2.48
C PHE A 166 1.61 5.79 3.17
N PHE A 167 0.37 5.86 2.70
CA PHE A 167 -0.65 6.74 3.25
C PHE A 167 -0.88 6.42 4.73
N ASP A 168 -1.00 5.14 5.06
CA ASP A 168 -1.26 4.68 6.42
C ASP A 168 -0.18 5.11 7.39
N VAL A 169 1.07 4.74 7.09
CA VAL A 169 2.23 5.04 7.93
C VAL A 169 2.38 6.55 8.06
N PHE A 170 2.27 7.29 6.97
CA PHE A 170 2.46 8.74 6.99
C PHE A 170 1.37 9.45 7.81
N VAL A 171 0.10 9.13 7.59
CA VAL A 171 -1.03 9.77 8.29
C VAL A 171 -0.99 9.43 9.78
N LEU A 172 -0.77 8.16 10.13
CA LEU A 172 -0.67 7.73 11.52
C LEU A 172 0.47 8.49 12.20
N CYS A 173 1.71 8.37 11.71
CA CYS A 173 2.87 9.04 12.31
C CYS A 173 2.71 10.57 12.39
N SER A 174 2.17 11.21 11.36
CA SER A 174 1.98 12.66 11.35
C SER A 174 0.91 13.11 12.35
N SER A 175 -0.19 12.36 12.46
CA SER A 175 -1.29 12.68 13.39
C SER A 175 -0.86 12.59 14.85
N PHE A 176 0.08 11.69 15.19
CA PHE A 176 0.62 11.56 16.55
C PHE A 176 1.21 12.85 17.11
N PHE A 177 1.67 13.78 16.27
CA PHE A 177 2.19 15.07 16.73
C PHE A 177 1.12 16.11 17.04
N TYR A 178 -0.12 15.89 16.58
CA TYR A 178 -1.20 16.88 16.64
C TYR A 178 -2.30 16.52 17.63
N ILE A 179 -2.56 15.23 17.84
CA ILE A 179 -3.65 14.77 18.70
C ILE A 179 -3.30 14.87 20.20
N SER A 180 -4.32 14.97 21.05
CA SER A 180 -4.14 15.05 22.50
C SER A 180 -3.55 13.76 23.09
N GLU A 181 -2.90 13.83 24.26
CA GLU A 181 -2.32 12.65 24.92
C GLU A 181 -3.33 11.53 25.18
N TYR A 182 -4.59 11.88 25.48
CA TYR A 182 -5.67 10.90 25.60
C TYR A 182 -5.97 10.22 24.26
N GLU A 183 -6.10 10.99 23.18
CA GLU A 183 -6.33 10.45 21.83
C GLU A 183 -5.15 9.61 21.33
N LYS A 184 -3.90 9.96 21.68
CA LYS A 184 -2.72 9.12 21.37
C LYS A 184 -2.85 7.74 22.01
N ARG A 185 -3.15 7.68 23.31
CA ARG A 185 -3.33 6.40 24.03
C ARG A 185 -4.47 5.59 23.44
N LEU A 186 -5.59 6.24 23.14
CA LEU A 186 -6.73 5.59 22.50
C LEU A 186 -6.36 5.05 21.11
N LEU A 187 -5.67 5.83 20.29
CA LEU A 187 -5.21 5.43 18.97
C LEU A 187 -4.28 4.21 19.05
N VAL A 188 -3.28 4.24 19.94
CA VAL A 188 -2.36 3.11 20.13
C VAL A 188 -3.14 1.86 20.56
N ALA A 189 -4.05 1.97 21.52
CA ALA A 189 -4.87 0.85 21.97
C ALA A 189 -5.71 0.26 20.81
N VAL A 190 -6.37 1.12 20.03
CA VAL A 190 -7.15 0.71 18.85
C VAL A 190 -6.26 0.01 17.82
N LEU A 191 -5.07 0.54 17.51
CA LEU A 191 -4.14 -0.08 16.56
C LEU A 191 -3.65 -1.45 17.06
N ILE A 192 -3.31 -1.58 18.35
CA ILE A 192 -2.88 -2.86 18.94
C ILE A 192 -3.99 -3.89 18.80
N VAL A 193 -5.23 -3.55 19.20
CA VAL A 193 -6.37 -4.47 19.11
C VAL A 193 -6.65 -4.83 17.66
N PHE A 194 -6.69 -3.85 16.76
CA PHE A 194 -6.98 -4.06 15.35
C PHE A 194 -5.95 -4.97 14.66
N TYR A 195 -4.65 -4.68 14.79
CA TYR A 195 -3.62 -5.50 14.17
C TYR A 195 -3.46 -6.87 14.84
N SER A 196 -3.75 -6.99 16.14
CA SER A 196 -3.75 -8.29 16.82
C SER A 196 -4.89 -9.17 16.31
N LEU A 197 -6.11 -8.63 16.17
CA LEU A 197 -7.25 -9.33 15.59
C LEU A 197 -6.96 -9.73 14.15
N GLN A 198 -6.34 -8.84 13.38
CA GLN A 198 -5.97 -9.14 12.01
C GLN A 198 -4.96 -10.29 11.90
N MET A 199 -3.93 -10.28 12.74
CA MET A 199 -2.95 -11.37 12.80
C MET A 199 -3.60 -12.68 13.26
N PHE A 200 -4.51 -12.61 14.22
CA PHE A 200 -5.31 -13.76 14.65
C PHE A 200 -6.13 -14.34 13.49
N ILE A 201 -6.88 -13.50 12.77
CA ILE A 201 -7.68 -13.92 11.61
C ILE A 201 -6.78 -14.58 10.56
N TRP A 202 -5.66 -13.94 10.22
CA TRP A 202 -4.73 -14.48 9.23
C TRP A 202 -4.14 -15.82 9.66
N PHE A 203 -3.77 -15.97 10.93
CA PHE A 203 -3.11 -17.19 11.43
C PHE A 203 -4.07 -18.38 11.51
N PHE A 204 -5.28 -18.19 12.04
CA PHE A 204 -6.24 -19.28 12.24
C PHE A 204 -7.11 -19.58 11.03
N TYR A 205 -7.40 -18.58 10.19
CA TYR A 205 -8.30 -18.72 9.04
C TYR A 205 -7.60 -18.58 7.68
N GLY A 206 -6.29 -18.30 7.65
CA GLY A 206 -5.53 -18.22 6.42
C GLY A 206 -5.28 -19.60 5.80
N GLU A 207 -5.71 -19.81 4.56
CA GLU A 207 -5.58 -21.10 3.83
C GLU A 207 -4.15 -21.68 3.84
N TRP A 208 -3.15 -20.79 3.78
CA TRP A 208 -1.73 -21.15 3.73
C TRP A 208 -1.03 -21.03 5.08
N ALA A 209 -1.66 -20.43 6.10
CA ALA A 209 -1.03 -20.22 7.40
C ALA A 209 -0.63 -21.56 8.02
N MET A 210 -1.59 -22.47 8.17
CA MET A 210 -1.32 -23.80 8.74
C MET A 210 -0.44 -24.68 7.83
N LYS A 211 -0.59 -24.59 6.50
CA LYS A 211 0.15 -25.46 5.56
C LYS A 211 1.61 -25.05 5.35
N ALA A 212 1.89 -23.74 5.35
CA ALA A 212 3.20 -23.21 4.98
C ALA A 212 4.01 -22.67 6.16
N TRP A 213 3.36 -22.36 7.29
CA TRP A 213 4.01 -21.74 8.45
C TRP A 213 4.08 -22.64 9.69
N VAL A 214 3.28 -23.71 9.74
CA VAL A 214 3.27 -24.69 10.86
C VAL A 214 3.54 -26.10 10.32
N PRO A 215 4.54 -26.85 10.85
CA PRO A 215 5.52 -26.42 11.85
C PRO A 215 6.57 -25.47 11.25
N TYR A 216 6.97 -24.46 12.03
CA TYR A 216 8.03 -23.54 11.63
C TYR A 216 9.37 -24.28 11.63
N LYS A 217 9.91 -24.53 10.44
CA LYS A 217 11.22 -25.15 10.24
C LYS A 217 12.24 -24.06 9.94
N ASN A 218 13.14 -23.76 10.89
CA ASN A 218 14.35 -23.01 10.60
C ASN A 218 15.57 -23.92 10.75
N TYR A 219 16.70 -23.50 10.20
CA TYR A 219 17.93 -24.30 10.22
C TYR A 219 18.39 -24.60 11.66
N ILE A 220 18.24 -23.64 12.57
CA ILE A 220 18.64 -23.74 13.98
C ILE A 220 17.75 -24.74 14.73
N THR A 221 16.43 -24.66 14.59
CA THR A 221 15.47 -25.54 15.23
C THR A 221 15.62 -26.96 14.71
N ASN A 222 15.80 -27.14 13.39
CA ASN A 222 16.09 -28.44 12.82
C ASN A 222 17.44 -29.00 13.29
N TYR A 223 18.49 -28.15 13.35
CA TYR A 223 19.81 -28.56 13.83
C TYR A 223 19.74 -29.03 15.30
N LEU A 224 19.10 -28.25 16.18
CA LEU A 224 18.90 -28.61 17.58
C LEU A 224 18.06 -29.88 17.75
N PHE A 225 16.97 -30.02 16.97
CA PHE A 225 16.13 -31.22 17.04
C PHE A 225 16.87 -32.48 16.60
N ASN A 226 17.77 -32.38 15.62
CA ASN A 226 18.53 -33.53 15.09
C ASN A 226 19.85 -33.82 15.83
N SER A 227 20.32 -32.91 16.69
CA SER A 227 21.58 -33.07 17.43
C SER A 227 21.40 -33.34 18.92
N VAL A 228 20.22 -33.02 19.47
CA VAL A 228 19.90 -33.20 20.90
C VAL A 228 18.90 -34.34 21.14
N PHE A 229 18.09 -34.69 20.14
CA PHE A 229 17.20 -35.86 20.13
C PHE A 229 17.62 -36.81 19.01
#